data_AF-A0A9E2MLJ5-F1
#
_entry.id   AF-A0A9E2MLJ5-F1
#
_cell.length_a   1.000
_cell.length_b   1.000
_cell.length_c   1.000
_cell.angle_alpha   90.00
_cell.angle_beta   90.00
_cell.angle_gamma   90.00
#
_symmetry.space_group_name_H-M   'P 1'
#
loop_
_entity.id
_entity.type
_entity.pdbx_description
1 polymer ?
#
loop_
_entity_poly.entity_id
_entity_poly.type
_entity_poly.pdbx_seq_one_letter_code
_entity_poly.pdbx_strand_id
1 'polypeptide(L)'
;MTSIGKSATRIDVLDKVTGQALYPGDINMPHQAHAKILFAGRPHAIVREIDTRAAESLEGVVAVFTAKDVPVNEYGLILPDQPVLCGPGSSKPFADRVRFVGDQVALVVAETDEIAAQARDLIRVTYQDLRVVTDPEAASQPGAELLHPDQESNIMVSFRIRKGDVDAAFEKADVIVESKYHTPVQEHAFLQPEAGLAFIDGEGRVTVIAGGQWAHEEREQVAHSLGLEDEQVRIIHPAIGG
;
A
#
# COMPACT_ATOMS: atom_id res chain seq x y z
N MET A 1 39.98 -3.84 -18.67
CA MET A 1 40.11 -4.06 -17.22
C MET A 1 39.00 -5.00 -16.77
N THR A 2 39.34 -6.17 -16.27
CA THR A 2 38.38 -7.19 -15.82
C THR A 2 37.97 -6.90 -14.37
N SER A 3 36.79 -6.30 -14.19
CA SER A 3 36.20 -5.91 -12.90
C SER A 3 35.23 -6.95 -12.32
N ILE A 4 34.81 -7.93 -13.12
CA ILE A 4 33.88 -9.00 -12.70
C ILE A 4 34.55 -9.90 -11.65
N GLY A 5 33.83 -10.16 -10.55
CA GLY A 5 34.28 -11.05 -9.46
C GLY A 5 35.22 -10.42 -8.43
N LYS A 6 35.49 -9.11 -8.53
CA LYS A 6 36.34 -8.38 -7.57
C LYS A 6 35.50 -7.65 -6.51
N SER A 7 36.01 -7.58 -5.28
CA SER A 7 35.46 -6.74 -4.21
C SER A 7 35.76 -5.26 -4.48
N ALA A 8 34.95 -4.63 -5.33
CA ALA A 8 35.04 -3.20 -5.61
C ALA A 8 34.29 -2.39 -4.53
N THR A 9 34.81 -1.20 -4.22
CA THR A 9 34.09 -0.22 -3.40
C THR A 9 32.84 0.24 -4.15
N ARG A 10 31.68 0.20 -3.49
CA ARG A 10 30.44 0.70 -4.08
C ARG A 10 30.53 2.21 -4.29
N ILE A 11 29.93 2.69 -5.38
CA ILE A 11 29.98 4.11 -5.77
C ILE A 11 29.23 5.03 -4.79
N ASP A 12 28.28 4.49 -4.02
CA ASP A 12 27.39 5.22 -3.10
C ASP A 12 27.83 5.17 -1.64
N VAL A 13 28.99 4.55 -1.33
CA VAL A 13 29.45 4.34 0.05
C VAL A 13 29.83 5.65 0.74
N LEU A 14 30.52 6.56 0.04
CA LEU A 14 31.03 7.78 0.65
C LEU A 14 29.90 8.61 1.26
N ASP A 15 28.81 8.81 0.51
CA ASP A 15 27.67 9.62 0.95
C ASP A 15 26.95 8.95 2.14
N LYS A 16 26.86 7.61 2.15
CA LYS A 16 26.23 6.85 3.24
C LYS A 16 27.02 6.94 4.55
N VAL A 17 28.34 6.81 4.50
CA VAL A 17 29.18 6.82 5.72
C VAL A 17 29.43 8.24 6.27
N THR A 18 29.16 9.27 5.46
CA THR A 18 29.30 10.68 5.85
C THR A 18 27.97 11.36 6.18
N GLY A 19 26.84 10.64 6.04
CA GLY A 19 25.50 11.19 6.24
C GLY A 19 25.06 12.18 5.17
N GLN A 20 25.69 12.17 3.99
CA GLN A 20 25.32 13.02 2.85
C GLN A 20 24.30 12.35 1.92
N ALA A 21 24.12 11.04 2.01
CA ALA A 21 23.09 10.33 1.27
C ALA A 21 21.71 10.75 1.80
N LEU A 22 20.90 11.39 0.95
CA LEU A 22 19.54 11.77 1.28
C LEU A 22 18.60 10.59 1.03
N TYR A 23 17.83 10.28 2.06
CA TYR A 23 16.72 9.33 2.02
C TYR A 23 15.39 10.08 1.90
N PRO A 24 14.26 9.44 1.51
CA PRO A 24 12.99 10.15 1.32
C PRO A 24 12.57 11.00 2.52
N GLY A 25 12.78 10.52 3.75
CA GLY A 25 12.46 11.27 4.98
C GLY A 25 13.39 12.46 5.27
N ASP A 26 14.54 12.56 4.61
CA ASP A 26 15.47 13.70 4.75
C ASP A 26 15.13 14.85 3.78
N ILE A 27 14.34 14.55 2.75
CA ILE A 27 14.08 15.47 1.64
C ILE A 27 12.93 16.40 2.03
N ASN A 28 13.24 17.69 2.10
CA ASN A 28 12.29 18.74 2.40
C ASN A 28 12.31 19.80 1.28
N MET A 29 11.15 20.41 1.00
CA MET A 29 10.99 21.50 0.05
C MET A 29 10.48 22.77 0.75
N PRO A 30 10.85 23.96 0.25
CA PRO A 30 10.29 25.21 0.76
C PRO A 30 8.76 25.20 0.67
N HIS A 31 8.10 25.63 1.75
CA HIS A 31 6.63 25.71 1.83
C HIS A 31 5.90 24.37 1.67
N GLN A 32 6.55 23.24 1.97
CA GLN A 32 5.87 21.94 1.96
C GLN A 32 4.72 21.90 2.98
N ALA A 33 3.66 21.20 2.62
CA ALA A 33 2.61 20.81 3.54
C ALA A 33 2.88 19.39 4.08
N HIS A 34 2.18 19.02 5.14
CA HIS A 34 2.32 17.73 5.82
C HIS A 34 1.04 16.92 5.69
N ALA A 35 1.19 15.64 5.34
CA ALA A 35 0.08 14.73 5.14
C ALA A 35 -0.04 13.72 6.30
N LYS A 36 -1.28 13.46 6.74
CA LYS A 36 -1.60 12.40 7.71
C LYS A 36 -2.76 11.57 7.22
N ILE A 37 -2.61 10.25 7.34
CA ILE A 37 -3.63 9.28 6.97
C ILE A 37 -4.47 8.93 8.21
N LEU A 38 -5.79 8.92 8.04
CA LEU A 38 -6.69 8.23 8.96
C LEU A 38 -6.81 6.77 8.52
N PHE A 39 -6.23 5.87 9.31
CA PHE A 39 -6.40 4.43 9.12
C PHE A 39 -7.71 3.95 9.71
N ALA A 40 -8.25 2.86 9.16
CA ALA A 40 -9.56 2.36 9.53
C ALA A 40 -9.65 1.89 10.98
N GLY A 41 -8.59 1.29 11.53
CA GLY A 41 -8.60 0.74 12.89
C GLY A 41 -9.69 -0.34 13.10
N ARG A 42 -10.16 -0.94 12.00
CA ARG A 42 -11.22 -1.95 11.95
C ARG A 42 -10.76 -3.09 11.06
N PRO A 43 -10.92 -4.35 11.48
CA PRO A 43 -10.41 -5.49 10.71
C PRO A 43 -11.29 -5.83 9.50
N HIS A 44 -12.60 -5.61 9.58
CA HIS A 44 -13.52 -5.81 8.47
C HIS A 44 -14.81 -5.02 8.71
N ALA A 45 -15.11 -4.03 7.89
CA ALA A 45 -16.28 -3.17 8.08
C ALA A 45 -16.68 -2.45 6.78
N ILE A 46 -17.91 -1.96 6.72
CA ILE A 46 -18.36 -1.00 5.71
C ILE A 46 -18.30 0.40 6.30
N VAL A 47 -17.61 1.32 5.63
CA VAL A 47 -17.61 2.76 5.89
C VAL A 47 -18.93 3.34 5.39
N ARG A 48 -19.84 3.67 6.30
CA ARG A 48 -21.16 4.22 5.98
C ARG A 48 -21.12 5.72 5.71
N GLU A 49 -20.32 6.45 6.47
CA GLU A 49 -20.21 7.90 6.40
C GLU A 49 -18.84 8.36 6.90
N ILE A 50 -18.31 9.42 6.29
CA ILE A 50 -17.10 10.12 6.73
C ILE A 50 -17.47 11.60 6.87
N ASP A 51 -17.41 12.14 8.08
CA ASP A 51 -17.63 13.55 8.38
C ASP A 51 -16.28 14.25 8.59
N THR A 52 -15.91 15.09 7.61
CA THR A 52 -14.65 15.85 7.56
C THR A 52 -14.79 17.29 8.04
N ARG A 53 -16.00 17.78 8.34
CA ARG A 53 -16.28 19.22 8.52
C ARG A 53 -15.44 19.86 9.63
N ALA A 54 -15.26 19.15 10.74
CA ALA A 54 -14.46 19.64 11.87
C ALA A 54 -12.96 19.70 11.53
N ALA A 55 -12.46 18.74 10.75
CA ALA A 55 -11.08 18.73 10.27
C ALA A 55 -10.84 19.85 9.26
N GLU A 56 -11.73 20.02 8.27
CA GLU A 56 -11.67 21.08 7.26
C GLU A 56 -11.78 22.49 7.85
N SER A 57 -12.45 22.64 9.00
CA SER A 57 -12.61 23.93 9.68
C SER A 57 -11.43 24.32 10.57
N LEU A 58 -10.45 23.42 10.77
CA LEU A 58 -9.28 23.71 11.60
C LEU A 58 -8.32 24.64 10.84
N GLU A 59 -7.92 25.74 11.48
CA GLU A 59 -6.95 26.68 10.91
C GLU A 59 -5.62 25.98 10.56
N GLY A 60 -5.10 26.26 9.36
CA GLY A 60 -3.89 25.63 8.82
C GLY A 60 -4.14 24.30 8.08
N VAL A 61 -5.37 23.77 8.04
CA VAL A 61 -5.72 22.66 7.15
C VAL A 61 -5.87 23.17 5.72
N VAL A 62 -5.15 22.53 4.79
CA VAL A 62 -5.16 22.87 3.36
C VAL A 62 -6.24 22.07 2.64
N ALA A 63 -6.33 20.76 2.91
CA ALA A 63 -7.31 19.88 2.29
C ALA A 63 -7.55 18.61 3.11
N VAL A 64 -8.75 18.03 2.96
CA VAL A 64 -9.08 16.68 3.42
C VAL A 64 -9.62 15.90 2.23
N PHE A 65 -9.02 14.74 1.94
CA PHE A 65 -9.40 13.86 0.85
C PHE A 65 -9.99 12.56 1.39
N THR A 66 -10.99 12.06 0.68
CA THR A 66 -11.69 10.79 0.93
C THR A 66 -11.76 9.99 -0.38
N ALA A 67 -12.33 8.79 -0.33
CA ALA A 67 -12.45 7.91 -1.49
C ALA A 67 -13.15 8.55 -2.73
N LYS A 68 -14.02 9.54 -2.52
CA LYS A 68 -14.71 10.28 -3.60
C LYS A 68 -13.78 11.20 -4.41
N ASP A 69 -12.62 11.54 -3.83
CA ASP A 69 -11.68 12.51 -4.39
C ASP A 69 -10.56 11.83 -5.19
N VAL A 70 -10.53 10.49 -5.21
CA VAL A 70 -9.58 9.69 -6.00
C VAL A 70 -10.26 9.24 -7.30
N PRO A 71 -9.80 9.68 -8.49
CA PRO A 71 -10.53 9.47 -9.75
C PRO A 71 -10.87 8.02 -10.10
N VAL A 72 -9.89 7.12 -10.03
CA VAL A 72 -10.10 5.67 -10.26
C VAL A 72 -10.16 4.91 -8.95
N ASN A 73 -9.41 5.38 -7.94
CA ASN A 73 -9.37 4.84 -6.59
C ASN A 73 -9.02 3.36 -6.52
N GLU A 74 -8.06 2.89 -7.31
CA GLU A 74 -7.58 1.52 -7.21
C GLU A 74 -6.11 1.36 -7.56
N TYR A 75 -5.46 0.39 -6.93
CA TYR A 75 -4.09 -0.02 -7.21
C TYR A 75 -3.89 -1.50 -6.81
N GLY A 76 -2.72 -2.06 -7.13
CA GLY A 76 -2.32 -3.40 -6.72
C GLY A 76 -1.44 -4.09 -7.77
N LEU A 77 -0.33 -4.68 -7.30
CA LEU A 77 0.74 -5.21 -8.16
C LEU A 77 0.34 -6.39 -9.06
N ILE A 78 -0.61 -7.21 -8.58
CA ILE A 78 -1.07 -8.40 -9.32
C ILE A 78 -2.45 -8.15 -9.92
N LEU A 79 -3.34 -7.55 -9.13
CA LEU A 79 -4.69 -7.16 -9.50
C LEU A 79 -4.95 -5.78 -8.90
N PRO A 80 -5.68 -4.88 -9.59
CA PRO A 80 -6.07 -3.59 -9.05
C PRO A 80 -7.26 -3.74 -8.08
N ASP A 81 -7.10 -4.48 -6.99
CA ASP A 81 -8.18 -4.85 -6.06
C ASP A 81 -8.23 -3.99 -4.79
N GLN A 82 -7.19 -3.19 -4.53
CA GLN A 82 -7.10 -2.33 -3.35
C GLN A 82 -7.58 -0.92 -3.67
N PRO A 83 -8.46 -0.31 -2.84
CA PRO A 83 -8.76 1.10 -2.95
C PRO A 83 -7.62 1.97 -2.38
N VAL A 84 -7.34 3.13 -3.00
CA VAL A 84 -6.38 4.12 -2.42
C VAL A 84 -6.90 4.65 -1.10
N LEU A 85 -8.21 4.97 -1.04
CA LEU A 85 -8.93 5.30 0.18
C LEU A 85 -10.25 4.51 0.23
N CYS A 86 -10.51 3.88 1.37
CA CYS A 86 -11.78 3.23 1.68
C CYS A 86 -12.84 4.26 2.06
N GLY A 87 -13.99 4.22 1.42
CA GLY A 87 -15.09 5.12 1.75
C GLY A 87 -16.21 5.17 0.71
N PRO A 88 -17.36 5.76 1.07
CA PRO A 88 -18.44 5.97 0.13
C PRO A 88 -18.07 7.03 -0.92
N GLY A 89 -18.77 7.01 -2.05
CA GLY A 89 -18.59 8.00 -3.13
C GLY A 89 -17.46 7.70 -4.10
N SER A 90 -16.72 6.61 -3.90
CA SER A 90 -15.75 6.11 -4.89
C SER A 90 -16.43 5.55 -6.14
N SER A 91 -15.74 5.66 -7.28
CA SER A 91 -16.07 4.97 -8.53
C SER A 91 -15.75 3.47 -8.50
N LYS A 92 -14.81 3.04 -7.65
CA LYS A 92 -14.45 1.62 -7.49
C LYS A 92 -15.54 0.85 -6.73
N PRO A 93 -16.06 -0.27 -7.28
CA PRO A 93 -16.99 -1.14 -6.57
C PRO A 93 -16.42 -1.64 -5.23
N PHE A 94 -17.25 -1.62 -4.18
CA PHE A 94 -16.89 -2.10 -2.83
C PHE A 94 -15.68 -1.39 -2.20
N ALA A 95 -15.34 -0.17 -2.65
CA ALA A 95 -14.34 0.66 -2.00
C ALA A 95 -14.80 1.21 -0.64
N ASP A 96 -16.09 1.13 -0.31
CA ASP A 96 -16.61 1.44 1.02
C ASP A 96 -16.24 0.36 2.07
N ARG A 97 -15.64 -0.76 1.66
CA ARG A 97 -15.26 -1.86 2.55
C ARG A 97 -13.81 -1.77 2.99
N VAL A 98 -13.62 -1.68 4.30
CA VAL A 98 -12.35 -1.93 4.98
C VAL A 98 -12.19 -3.43 5.15
N ARG A 99 -11.04 -3.97 4.73
CA ARG A 99 -10.62 -5.37 4.71
C ARG A 99 -9.53 -5.69 5.73
N PHE A 100 -8.83 -4.68 6.27
CA PHE A 100 -7.91 -4.83 7.39
C PHE A 100 -7.71 -3.51 8.16
N VAL A 101 -7.11 -3.59 9.36
CA VAL A 101 -6.96 -2.44 10.27
C VAL A 101 -6.16 -1.26 9.70
N GLY A 102 -5.31 -1.51 8.71
CA GLY A 102 -4.44 -0.52 8.08
C GLY A 102 -4.97 0.04 6.77
N ASP A 103 -6.19 -0.30 6.35
CA ASP A 103 -6.82 0.40 5.22
C ASP A 103 -6.91 1.89 5.50
N GLN A 104 -6.59 2.69 4.51
CA GLN A 104 -6.65 4.15 4.58
C GLN A 104 -8.09 4.60 4.32
N VAL A 105 -8.61 5.56 5.09
CA VAL A 105 -10.01 6.02 4.98
C VAL A 105 -10.08 7.48 4.55
N ALA A 106 -9.15 8.31 5.03
CA ALA A 106 -9.03 9.70 4.65
C ALA A 106 -7.57 10.16 4.72
N LEU A 107 -7.25 11.21 3.95
CA LEU A 107 -5.95 11.87 3.94
C LEU A 107 -6.15 13.35 4.30
N VAL A 108 -5.41 13.84 5.29
CA VAL A 108 -5.40 15.25 5.67
C VAL A 108 -4.09 15.87 5.21
N VAL A 109 -4.15 17.08 4.64
CA VAL A 109 -2.99 17.89 4.29
C VAL A 109 -3.09 19.23 5.03
N ALA A 110 -2.05 19.61 5.77
CA ALA A 110 -2.00 20.85 6.55
C ALA A 110 -0.63 21.53 6.50
N GLU A 111 -0.57 22.78 6.94
CA GLU A 111 0.65 23.60 6.95
C GLU A 111 1.77 23.04 7.85
N THR A 112 1.42 22.31 8.92
CA THR A 112 2.38 21.65 9.80
C THR A 112 1.97 20.20 10.11
N ASP A 113 2.94 19.40 10.56
CA ASP A 113 2.72 18.00 10.95
C ASP A 113 1.70 17.87 12.10
N GLU A 114 1.78 18.78 13.08
CA GLU A 114 0.92 18.80 14.25
C GLU A 114 -0.52 19.14 13.89
N ILE A 115 -0.74 20.12 13.01
CA ILE A 115 -2.07 20.49 12.53
C ILE A 115 -2.68 19.34 11.74
N ALA A 116 -1.90 18.69 10.85
CA ALA A 116 -2.37 17.54 10.09
C ALA A 116 -2.79 16.39 11.01
N ALA A 117 -2.03 16.13 12.09
CA ALA A 117 -2.35 15.10 13.07
C ALA A 117 -3.61 15.45 13.87
N GLN A 118 -3.74 16.70 14.33
CA GLN A 118 -4.92 17.16 15.05
C GLN A 118 -6.17 17.09 14.17
N ALA A 119 -6.10 17.54 12.92
CA ALA A 119 -7.21 17.51 11.99
C ALA A 119 -7.62 16.08 11.62
N ARG A 120 -6.67 15.15 11.44
CA ARG A 120 -6.98 13.72 11.26
C ARG A 120 -7.85 13.19 12.40
N ASP A 121 -7.52 13.56 13.65
CA ASP A 121 -8.25 13.09 14.84
C ASP A 121 -9.64 13.72 15.01
N LEU A 122 -9.96 14.78 14.24
CA LEU A 122 -11.29 15.40 14.21
C LEU A 122 -12.24 14.74 13.21
N ILE A 123 -11.73 13.92 12.28
CA ILE A 123 -12.57 13.20 11.31
C ILE A 123 -13.39 12.13 12.02
N ARG A 124 -14.70 12.09 11.75
CA ARG A 124 -15.60 11.08 12.33
C ARG A 124 -16.03 10.10 11.25
N VAL A 125 -15.89 8.81 11.54
CA VAL A 125 -16.27 7.74 10.61
C VAL A 125 -17.31 6.83 11.24
N THR A 126 -18.39 6.60 10.52
CA THR A 126 -19.44 5.64 10.91
C THR A 126 -19.18 4.31 10.21
N TYR A 127 -18.97 3.25 10.98
CA TYR A 127 -18.75 1.90 10.46
C TYR A 127 -19.95 1.00 10.70
N GLN A 128 -20.16 0.05 9.79
CA GLN A 128 -20.89 -1.18 10.06
C GLN A 128 -19.89 -2.33 10.04
N ASP A 129 -19.64 -2.93 11.20
CA ASP A 129 -18.73 -4.07 11.30
C ASP A 129 -19.27 -5.28 10.52
N LEU A 130 -18.35 -6.00 9.89
CA LEU A 130 -18.60 -7.23 9.17
C LEU A 130 -17.95 -8.42 9.88
N ARG A 131 -18.30 -9.63 9.47
CA ARG A 131 -17.68 -10.84 10.01
C ARG A 131 -16.19 -10.86 9.66
N VAL A 132 -15.33 -10.88 10.66
CA VAL A 132 -13.88 -10.93 10.45
C VAL A 132 -13.46 -12.30 9.92
N VAL A 133 -12.58 -12.31 8.92
CA VAL A 133 -11.94 -13.50 8.35
C VAL A 133 -10.46 -13.50 8.76
N THR A 134 -10.05 -14.46 9.59
CA THR A 134 -8.69 -14.51 10.15
C THR A 134 -7.95 -15.82 9.89
N ASP A 135 -8.61 -16.79 9.24
CA ASP A 135 -8.06 -18.12 9.01
C ASP A 135 -8.20 -18.50 7.52
N PRO A 136 -7.10 -18.79 6.81
CA PRO A 136 -7.14 -19.06 5.38
C PRO A 136 -7.84 -20.39 5.03
N GLU A 137 -7.76 -21.42 5.90
CA GLU A 137 -8.45 -22.69 5.67
C GLU A 137 -9.97 -22.51 5.76
N ALA A 138 -10.45 -21.79 6.78
CA ALA A 138 -11.85 -21.42 6.94
C ALA A 138 -12.34 -20.47 5.84
N ALA A 139 -11.51 -19.50 5.43
CA ALA A 139 -11.83 -18.56 4.34
C ALA A 139 -12.05 -19.27 3.00
N SER A 140 -11.34 -20.39 2.78
CA SER A 140 -11.43 -21.18 1.55
C SER A 140 -12.68 -22.07 1.45
N GLN A 141 -13.42 -22.24 2.55
CA GLN A 141 -14.59 -23.11 2.57
C GLN A 141 -15.81 -22.49 1.87
N PRO A 142 -16.68 -23.30 1.23
CA PRO A 142 -17.94 -22.80 0.69
C PRO A 142 -18.79 -22.09 1.76
N GLY A 143 -19.31 -20.90 1.41
CA GLY A 143 -20.15 -20.10 2.32
C GLY A 143 -19.38 -19.29 3.37
N ALA A 144 -18.05 -19.22 3.30
CA ALA A 144 -17.27 -18.26 4.06
C ALA A 144 -17.65 -16.81 3.70
N GLU A 145 -17.46 -15.88 4.65
CA GLU A 145 -17.60 -14.44 4.35
C GLU A 145 -16.57 -14.06 3.28
N LEU A 146 -17.04 -13.45 2.19
CA LEU A 146 -16.16 -13.01 1.10
C LEU A 146 -15.53 -11.67 1.46
N LEU A 147 -14.20 -11.59 1.39
CA LEU A 147 -13.47 -10.35 1.57
C LEU A 147 -13.66 -9.40 0.37
N HIS A 148 -13.79 -9.99 -0.83
CA HIS A 148 -14.09 -9.31 -2.09
C HIS A 148 -15.46 -9.82 -2.59
N PRO A 149 -16.57 -9.06 -2.37
CA PRO A 149 -17.92 -9.52 -2.69
C PRO A 149 -18.21 -9.73 -4.18
N ASP A 150 -17.36 -9.18 -5.04
CA ASP A 150 -17.34 -9.36 -6.49
C ASP A 150 -16.70 -10.69 -6.94
N GLN A 151 -16.12 -11.45 -6.01
CA GLN A 151 -15.48 -12.73 -6.29
C GLN A 151 -16.35 -13.90 -5.83
N GLU A 152 -16.15 -15.08 -6.41
CA GLU A 152 -16.89 -16.30 -6.04
C GLU A 152 -16.31 -17.01 -4.81
N SER A 153 -15.06 -16.72 -4.45
CA SER A 153 -14.34 -17.34 -3.32
C SER A 153 -13.24 -16.43 -2.76
N ASN A 154 -12.73 -16.75 -1.57
CA ASN A 154 -11.54 -16.11 -1.01
C ASN A 154 -10.21 -16.72 -1.53
N ILE A 155 -10.25 -17.60 -2.52
CA ILE A 155 -9.05 -18.17 -3.13
C ILE A 155 -8.59 -17.25 -4.27
N MET A 156 -7.54 -16.47 -4.02
CA MET A 156 -6.97 -15.55 -5.02
C MET A 156 -6.34 -16.29 -6.21
N VAL A 157 -5.61 -17.38 -5.96
CA VAL A 157 -4.89 -18.13 -6.99
C VAL A 157 -4.75 -19.60 -6.63
N SER A 158 -4.78 -20.48 -7.63
CA SER A 158 -4.59 -21.92 -7.48
C SER A 158 -3.59 -22.43 -8.52
N PHE A 159 -2.51 -23.05 -8.05
CA PHE A 159 -1.50 -23.68 -8.91
C PHE A 159 -1.57 -25.21 -8.78
N ARG A 160 -1.40 -25.91 -9.90
CA ARG A 160 -1.31 -27.38 -9.92
C ARG A 160 -0.03 -27.82 -10.62
N ILE A 161 0.95 -28.28 -9.85
CA ILE A 161 2.23 -28.78 -10.35
C ILE A 161 2.12 -30.31 -10.52
N ARG A 162 2.35 -30.81 -11.73
CA ARG A 162 2.35 -32.26 -12.02
C ARG A 162 3.61 -32.64 -12.77
N LYS A 163 4.31 -33.67 -12.29
CA LYS A 163 5.50 -34.21 -12.95
C LYS A 163 5.64 -35.69 -12.63
N GLY A 164 5.67 -36.52 -13.67
CA GLY A 164 5.72 -37.99 -13.52
C GLY A 164 4.40 -38.58 -13.03
N ASP A 165 4.47 -39.85 -12.62
CA ASP A 165 3.37 -40.62 -12.03
C ASP A 165 3.64 -40.76 -10.54
N VAL A 166 2.95 -39.93 -9.75
CA VAL A 166 3.11 -39.89 -8.30
C VAL A 166 2.54 -41.14 -7.66
N ASP A 167 1.38 -41.62 -8.11
CA ASP A 167 0.71 -42.79 -7.52
C ASP A 167 1.59 -44.04 -7.67
N ALA A 168 2.13 -44.28 -8.89
CA ALA A 168 3.05 -45.38 -9.13
C ALA A 168 4.39 -45.23 -8.37
N ALA A 169 4.81 -44.00 -8.04
CA ALA A 169 6.01 -43.76 -7.24
C ALA A 169 5.78 -44.04 -5.75
N PHE A 170 4.62 -43.64 -5.21
CA PHE A 170 4.21 -43.93 -3.84
C PHE A 170 4.08 -45.44 -3.58
N GLU A 171 3.50 -46.20 -4.53
CA GLU A 171 3.38 -47.66 -4.42
C GLU A 171 4.74 -48.38 -4.35
N LYS A 172 5.77 -47.81 -4.96
CA LYS A 172 7.13 -48.41 -5.05
C LYS A 172 8.07 -47.90 -3.96
N ALA A 173 7.66 -46.96 -3.13
CA ALA A 173 8.53 -46.34 -2.15
C ALA A 173 8.77 -47.26 -0.94
N ASP A 174 10.04 -47.45 -0.57
CA ASP A 174 10.39 -48.19 0.65
C ASP A 174 9.99 -47.42 1.93
N VAL A 175 9.99 -46.09 1.86
CA VAL A 175 9.64 -45.18 2.96
C VAL A 175 8.90 -43.97 2.42
N ILE A 176 7.82 -43.58 3.10
CA ILE A 176 7.07 -42.34 2.86
C ILE A 176 7.13 -41.50 4.14
N VAL A 177 7.47 -40.22 4.00
CA VAL A 177 7.48 -39.25 5.11
C VAL A 177 6.54 -38.11 4.77
N GLU A 178 5.58 -37.86 5.64
CA GLU A 178 4.60 -36.78 5.53
C GLU A 178 4.62 -35.92 6.79
N SER A 179 4.52 -34.59 6.61
CA SER A 179 4.45 -33.64 7.71
C SER A 179 3.80 -32.34 7.27
N LYS A 180 3.16 -31.63 8.21
CA LYS A 180 2.56 -30.30 8.01
C LYS A 180 3.48 -29.24 8.61
N TYR A 181 3.87 -28.26 7.80
CA TYR A 181 4.73 -27.15 8.21
C TYR A 181 3.97 -25.83 8.09
N HIS A 182 4.22 -24.92 9.03
CA HIS A 182 3.71 -23.56 8.99
C HIS A 182 4.85 -22.59 9.29
N THR A 183 4.84 -21.45 8.61
CA THR A 183 5.72 -20.32 8.89
C THR A 183 4.89 -19.17 9.44
N PRO A 184 5.40 -18.40 10.42
CA PRO A 184 4.69 -17.21 10.89
C PRO A 184 4.67 -16.12 9.81
N VAL A 185 3.83 -15.11 10.01
CA VAL A 185 3.96 -13.85 9.29
C VAL A 185 5.28 -13.20 9.69
N GLN A 186 6.02 -12.68 8.72
CA GLN A 186 7.23 -11.90 8.93
C GLN A 186 7.06 -10.51 8.31
N GLU A 187 7.54 -9.50 9.02
CA GLU A 187 7.70 -8.15 8.51
C GLU A 187 9.13 -7.99 7.97
N HIS A 188 9.30 -7.26 6.87
CA HIS A 188 10.59 -6.96 6.25
C HIS A 188 11.49 -6.20 7.24
N ALA A 189 10.89 -5.31 8.03
CA ALA A 189 11.52 -4.58 9.12
C ALA A 189 12.80 -3.84 8.69
N PHE A 190 12.75 -3.22 7.49
CA PHE A 190 13.76 -2.27 7.05
C PHE A 190 13.87 -1.12 8.06
N LEU A 191 15.08 -0.57 8.22
CA LEU A 191 15.35 0.43 9.27
C LEU A 191 14.76 1.80 8.95
N GLN A 192 14.57 2.10 7.67
CA GLN A 192 13.93 3.32 7.20
C GLN A 192 12.40 3.14 7.20
N PRO A 193 11.64 3.89 8.00
CA PRO A 193 10.19 3.95 7.81
C PRO A 193 9.83 4.51 6.42
N GLU A 194 8.68 4.09 5.91
CA GLU A 194 8.12 4.64 4.66
C GLU A 194 7.97 6.16 4.75
N ALA A 195 8.45 6.84 3.70
CA ALA A 195 8.39 8.29 3.58
C ALA A 195 8.37 8.70 2.11
N GLY A 196 7.73 9.83 1.82
CA GLY A 196 7.73 10.39 0.48
C GLY A 196 7.27 11.83 0.44
N LEU A 197 7.59 12.48 -0.67
CA LEU A 197 7.23 13.86 -0.98
C LEU A 197 6.64 13.91 -2.38
N ALA A 198 5.50 14.58 -2.55
CA ALA A 198 4.88 14.79 -3.85
C ALA A 198 4.74 16.28 -4.16
N PHE A 199 4.93 16.65 -5.43
CA PHE A 199 4.77 18.02 -5.92
C PHE A 199 4.50 18.02 -7.43
N ILE A 200 3.99 19.14 -7.95
CA ILE A 200 3.91 19.37 -9.40
C ILE A 200 5.23 19.99 -9.87
N ASP A 201 5.91 19.33 -10.81
CA ASP A 201 7.20 19.82 -11.31
C ASP A 201 7.05 20.95 -12.35
N GLY A 202 8.19 21.48 -12.81
CA GLY A 202 8.20 22.58 -13.79
C GLY A 202 7.65 22.23 -15.19
N GLU A 203 7.41 20.94 -15.46
CA GLU A 203 6.76 20.46 -16.69
C GLU A 203 5.26 20.18 -16.48
N GLY A 204 4.74 20.39 -15.26
CA GLY A 204 3.34 20.15 -14.91
C GLY A 204 3.03 18.69 -14.57
N ARG A 205 4.04 17.86 -14.27
CA ARG A 205 3.86 16.45 -13.90
C ARG A 205 3.68 16.27 -12.40
N VAL A 206 2.88 15.28 -12.01
CA VAL A 206 2.88 14.75 -10.63
C VAL A 206 4.21 14.06 -10.39
N THR A 207 5.07 14.67 -9.58
CA THR A 207 6.37 14.08 -9.20
C THR A 207 6.31 13.56 -7.78
N VAL A 208 6.70 12.30 -7.58
CA VAL A 208 6.78 11.64 -6.28
C VAL A 208 8.22 11.20 -6.03
N ILE A 209 8.77 11.64 -4.90
CA ILE A 209 10.04 11.18 -4.36
C ILE A 209 9.72 10.22 -3.21
N ALA A 210 10.04 8.94 -3.35
CA ALA A 210 9.75 7.93 -2.33
C ALA A 210 10.80 6.81 -2.37
N GLY A 211 10.87 6.03 -1.30
CA GLY A 211 11.63 4.77 -1.30
C GLY A 211 10.82 3.71 -2.04
N GLY A 212 11.47 2.91 -2.89
CA GLY A 212 10.77 1.92 -3.70
C GLY A 212 11.70 1.00 -4.46
N GLN A 213 11.17 -0.10 -4.99
CA GLN A 213 11.98 -1.12 -5.67
C GLN A 213 11.68 -1.21 -7.16
N TRP A 214 10.59 -0.58 -7.62
CA TRP A 214 10.14 -0.67 -9.00
C TRP A 214 9.46 0.62 -9.46
N ALA A 215 10.28 1.63 -9.78
CA ALA A 215 9.79 2.97 -10.14
C ALA A 215 8.79 3.01 -11.32
N HIS A 216 8.89 2.08 -12.27
CA HIS A 216 7.98 2.01 -13.42
C HIS A 216 6.57 1.56 -12.99
N GLU A 217 6.50 0.53 -12.16
CA GLU A 217 5.26 0.01 -11.63
C GLU A 217 4.58 1.01 -10.69
N GLU A 218 5.36 1.69 -9.84
CA GLU A 218 4.84 2.79 -9.00
C GLU A 218 4.27 3.93 -9.84
N ARG A 219 4.93 4.27 -10.96
CA ARG A 219 4.44 5.29 -11.90
C ARG A 219 3.10 4.89 -12.49
N GLU A 220 3.00 3.66 -12.99
CA GLU A 220 1.78 3.10 -13.58
C GLU A 220 0.64 3.08 -12.55
N GLN A 221 0.89 2.67 -11.31
CA GLN A 221 -0.13 2.64 -10.26
C GLN A 221 -0.59 4.03 -9.82
N VAL A 222 0.32 5.01 -9.70
CA VAL A 222 -0.03 6.40 -9.40
C VAL A 222 -0.82 7.03 -10.55
N ALA A 223 -0.38 6.83 -11.79
CA ALA A 223 -1.07 7.31 -12.99
C ALA A 223 -2.49 6.73 -13.06
N HIS A 224 -2.62 5.40 -12.91
CA HIS A 224 -3.90 4.69 -12.88
C HIS A 224 -4.83 5.22 -11.79
N SER A 225 -4.36 5.27 -10.55
CA SER A 225 -5.15 5.74 -9.40
C SER A 225 -5.74 7.15 -9.61
N LEU A 226 -4.94 8.02 -10.22
CA LEU A 226 -5.30 9.42 -10.49
C LEU A 226 -5.98 9.63 -11.85
N GLY A 227 -6.14 8.60 -12.68
CA GLY A 227 -6.71 8.71 -14.02
C GLY A 227 -5.87 9.60 -14.95
N LEU A 228 -4.54 9.52 -14.83
CA LEU A 228 -3.56 10.25 -15.64
C LEU A 228 -2.85 9.32 -16.61
N GLU A 229 -2.26 9.89 -17.66
CA GLU A 229 -1.32 9.18 -18.51
C GLU A 229 0.05 9.06 -17.82
N ASP A 230 0.79 8.00 -18.13
CA ASP A 230 2.11 7.70 -17.54
C ASP A 230 3.11 8.86 -17.65
N GLU A 231 3.12 9.58 -18.77
CA GLU A 231 4.03 10.72 -18.99
C GLU A 231 3.73 11.92 -18.08
N GLN A 232 2.54 11.97 -17.49
CA GLN A 232 2.14 13.00 -16.51
C GLN A 232 2.62 12.69 -15.10
N VAL A 233 3.25 11.52 -14.88
CA VAL A 233 3.74 11.08 -13.57
C VAL A 233 5.25 10.80 -13.63
N ARG A 234 5.96 11.25 -12.59
CA ARG A 234 7.40 11.02 -12.44
C ARG A 234 7.70 10.45 -11.06
N ILE A 235 8.34 9.29 -11.02
CA ILE A 235 8.83 8.68 -9.77
C ILE A 235 10.33 8.87 -9.66
N ILE A 236 10.81 9.27 -8.48
CA ILE A 236 12.24 9.43 -8.18
C ILE A 236 12.55 8.62 -6.92
N HIS A 237 13.47 7.66 -7.06
CA HIS A 237 14.01 6.92 -5.92
C HIS A 237 15.33 7.54 -5.47
N PRO A 238 15.40 8.13 -4.27
CA PRO A 238 16.64 8.60 -3.67
C PRO A 238 17.40 7.41 -3.03
N ALA A 239 18.25 7.65 -2.03
CA ALA A 239 18.84 6.52 -1.29
C ALA A 239 17.75 5.75 -0.51
N ILE A 240 17.89 4.43 -0.44
CA ILE A 240 16.88 3.53 0.16
C ILE A 240 17.49 2.78 1.34
N GLY A 241 16.78 2.77 2.46
CA GLY A 241 17.21 2.26 3.77
C GLY A 241 16.73 0.84 4.10
N GLY A 242 16.56 0.01 3.07
CA GLY A 242 16.15 -1.40 3.13
C GLY A 242 15.34 -1.78 1.92
#